data_AF-A0A7K6BIH8-F1
#
_entry.id   AF-A0A7K6BIH8-F1
#
_cell.length_a   1.000
_cell.length_b   1.000
_cell.length_c   1.000
_cell.angle_alpha   90.00
_cell.angle_beta   90.00
_cell.angle_gamma   90.00
#
_symmetry.space_group_name_H-M   'P 1'
#
loop_
_entity.id
_entity.type
_entity.pdbx_description
1 polymer ?
#
loop_
_entity_poly.entity_id
_entity_poly.type
_entity_poly.pdbx_seq_one_letter_code
_entity_poly.pdbx_strand_id
1 'polypeptide(L)'
;LVSAKASNKGTETAAAQKDPDFSKEEPWERALKTTVVDMDVGQFRGQKVSVWDMLHSQYIPEENRKELLELYRAGELTLEQVKTVVSTIITKAEAARTEQAAN
;
A
#
# COMPACT_ATOMS: atom_id res chain seq x y z
N LEU A 1 -16.97 22.27 41.68
CA LEU A 1 -17.69 21.18 40.97
C LEU A 1 -17.91 21.62 39.54
N VAL A 2 -17.76 20.66 38.63
CA VAL A 2 -17.91 20.66 37.16
C VAL A 2 -16.82 21.37 36.35
N SER A 3 -16.21 20.82 35.29
CA SER A 3 -16.03 19.44 34.80
C SER A 3 -14.96 19.52 33.70
N ALA A 4 -14.22 18.44 33.51
CA ALA A 4 -13.08 18.32 32.62
C ALA A 4 -13.37 18.74 31.17
N LYS A 5 -12.44 19.49 30.56
CA LYS A 5 -12.39 19.67 29.11
C LYS A 5 -11.45 18.61 28.54
N ALA A 6 -12.02 17.46 28.17
CA ALA A 6 -11.36 16.50 27.31
C ALA A 6 -11.16 17.14 25.93
N SER A 7 -9.97 17.70 25.71
CA SER A 7 -9.51 18.09 24.38
C SER A 7 -9.08 16.82 23.67
N ASN A 8 -10.03 16.18 22.99
CA ASN A 8 -9.77 15.02 22.16
C ASN A 8 -8.83 15.45 21.01
N LYS A 9 -7.55 15.06 21.10
CA LYS A 9 -6.56 15.26 20.05
C LYS A 9 -6.76 14.16 19.02
N GLY A 10 -7.80 14.31 18.19
CA GLY A 10 -7.93 13.57 16.95
C GLY A 10 -6.79 13.98 16.01
N THR A 11 -5.74 13.17 15.98
CA THR A 11 -4.75 13.14 14.90
C THR A 11 -5.43 12.62 13.64
N GLU A 12 -6.17 13.48 12.96
CA GLU A 12 -6.35 13.35 11.52
C GLU A 12 -5.32 14.27 10.88
N THR A 13 -4.10 13.76 10.81
CA THR A 13 -3.04 14.38 10.02
C THR A 13 -3.45 14.27 8.56
N ALA A 14 -4.04 15.36 8.08
CA ALA A 14 -4.17 15.70 6.69
C ALA A 14 -2.79 15.67 6.01
N ALA A 15 -2.74 15.05 4.84
CA ALA A 15 -1.89 15.44 3.72
C ALA A 15 -2.64 15.02 2.45
N ALA A 16 -3.54 15.88 1.95
CA ALA A 16 -3.25 16.77 0.82
C ALA A 16 -2.93 15.94 -0.44
N GLN A 17 -3.94 15.60 -1.26
CA GLN A 17 -4.31 16.43 -2.42
C GLN A 17 -3.09 17.20 -2.96
N LYS A 18 -2.34 16.58 -3.87
CA LYS A 18 -1.18 17.19 -4.49
C LYS A 18 -1.28 17.03 -6.01
N ASP A 19 -1.52 18.18 -6.64
CA ASP A 19 -1.27 18.58 -8.04
C ASP A 19 -1.91 17.76 -9.18
N PRO A 20 -2.90 18.31 -9.94
CA PRO A 20 -3.31 17.72 -11.20
C PRO A 20 -2.45 18.22 -12.35
N ASP A 21 -1.24 17.65 -12.49
CA ASP A 21 -0.53 17.58 -13.77
C ASP A 21 -0.74 16.18 -14.41
N PHE A 22 -1.91 15.56 -14.17
CA PHE A 22 -2.26 14.20 -14.62
C PHE A 22 -2.65 14.14 -16.12
N SER A 23 -1.97 14.86 -17.01
CA SER A 23 -2.34 14.85 -18.44
C SER A 23 -1.92 13.56 -19.18
N LYS A 24 -1.26 12.60 -18.50
CA LYS A 24 -0.82 11.32 -19.09
C LYS A 24 -0.97 10.09 -18.20
N GLU A 25 -1.48 10.20 -16.98
CA GLU A 25 -1.55 9.05 -16.07
C GLU A 25 -2.92 8.37 -16.19
N GLU A 26 -2.88 7.06 -16.35
CA GLU A 26 -4.08 6.27 -16.51
C GLU A 26 -4.91 6.23 -15.21
N PRO A 27 -6.25 6.11 -15.29
CA PRO A 27 -7.12 6.08 -14.11
C PRO A 27 -6.75 4.98 -13.11
N TRP A 28 -6.35 3.80 -13.63
CA TRP A 28 -5.95 2.65 -12.85
C TRP A 28 -4.62 2.90 -12.12
N GLU A 29 -3.67 3.61 -12.73
CA GLU A 29 -2.39 3.95 -12.11
C GLU A 29 -2.61 4.94 -10.95
N ARG A 30 -3.44 5.97 -11.19
CA ARG A 30 -3.81 6.93 -10.15
C ARG A 30 -4.48 6.24 -8.96
N ALA A 31 -5.41 5.32 -9.19
CA ALA A 31 -6.06 4.57 -8.13
C ALA A 31 -5.05 3.83 -7.24
N LEU A 32 -4.09 3.12 -7.85
CA LEU A 32 -3.03 2.41 -7.13
C LEU A 32 -2.11 3.36 -6.34
N LYS A 33 -1.73 4.51 -6.92
CA LYS A 33 -0.89 5.53 -6.24
C LYS A 33 -1.61 6.20 -5.07
N THR A 34 -2.91 6.47 -5.22
CA THR A 34 -3.72 7.09 -4.14
C THR A 34 -4.05 6.12 -3.01
N THR A 35 -3.98 4.82 -3.27
CA THR A 35 -4.29 3.79 -2.29
C THR A 35 -3.07 3.49 -1.45
N VAL A 36 -3.10 3.91 -0.19
CA VAL A 36 -2.06 3.63 0.79
C VAL A 36 -2.42 2.42 1.65
N VAL A 37 -1.41 1.61 1.97
CA VAL A 37 -1.53 0.47 2.87
C VAL A 37 -0.54 0.65 4.00
N ASP A 38 -1.04 0.45 5.21
CA ASP A 38 -0.22 0.34 6.41
C ASP A 38 0.24 -1.12 6.50
N MET A 39 1.55 -1.33 6.46
CA MET A 39 2.14 -2.66 6.61
C MET A 39 2.71 -2.79 8.03
N ASP A 40 2.46 -3.93 8.67
CA ASP A 40 2.98 -4.24 10.01
C ASP A 40 4.26 -5.08 9.98
N VAL A 41 4.76 -5.40 8.78
CA VAL A 41 5.84 -6.37 8.55
C VAL A 41 6.92 -5.80 7.63
N GLY A 42 8.15 -6.26 7.87
CA GLY A 42 9.35 -5.93 7.10
C GLY A 42 9.74 -4.46 7.05
N GLN A 43 10.36 -4.07 5.93
CA GLN A 43 10.90 -2.71 5.75
C GLN A 43 9.81 -1.62 5.74
N PHE A 44 8.56 -2.00 5.49
CA PHE A 44 7.41 -1.10 5.45
C PHE A 44 6.67 -1.01 6.79
N ARG A 45 7.17 -1.69 7.84
CA ARG A 45 6.55 -1.70 9.16
C ARG A 45 6.39 -0.30 9.73
N GLY A 46 5.14 0.08 10.01
CA GLY A 46 4.80 1.41 10.55
C GLY A 46 4.94 2.55 9.53
N GLN A 47 4.98 2.21 8.24
CA GLN A 47 4.98 3.17 7.14
C GLN A 47 3.72 2.98 6.27
N LYS A 48 3.12 4.11 5.87
CA LYS A 48 2.06 4.13 4.87
C LYS A 48 2.70 4.19 3.50
N VAL A 49 2.61 3.09 2.75
CA VAL A 49 3.20 2.98 1.41
C VAL A 49 2.06 2.82 0.40
N SER A 50 2.21 3.37 -0.80
CA SER A 50 1.18 3.18 -1.83
C SER A 50 1.21 1.76 -2.39
N VAL A 51 0.06 1.25 -2.84
CA VAL A 51 0.01 -0.07 -3.52
C VAL A 51 0.91 -0.05 -4.76
N TRP A 52 0.98 1.09 -5.45
CA TRP A 52 1.88 1.28 -6.59
C TRP A 52 3.37 1.13 -6.21
N ASP A 53 3.82 1.78 -5.13
CA ASP A 53 5.19 1.69 -4.66
C ASP A 53 5.54 0.26 -4.19
N MET A 54 4.58 -0.44 -3.57
CA MET A 54 4.76 -1.84 -3.20
C MET A 54 4.86 -2.77 -4.41
N LEU A 55 4.07 -2.54 -5.46
CA LEU A 55 4.18 -3.26 -6.74
C LEU A 55 5.54 -3.04 -7.39
N HIS A 56 6.13 -1.85 -7.24
CA HIS A 56 7.47 -1.51 -7.75
C HIS A 56 8.59 -1.83 -6.77
N SER A 57 8.28 -2.39 -5.61
CA SER A 57 9.27 -2.77 -4.62
C SER A 57 9.96 -4.08 -4.99
N GLN A 58 11.14 -4.30 -4.44
CA GLN A 58 11.91 -5.54 -4.58
C GLN A 58 11.19 -6.82 -4.10
N TYR A 59 10.05 -6.70 -3.42
CA TYR A 59 9.25 -7.83 -2.97
C TYR A 59 8.45 -8.47 -4.11
N ILE A 60 8.10 -7.69 -5.12
CA ILE A 60 7.24 -8.14 -6.21
C ILE A 60 8.10 -8.16 -7.47
N PRO A 61 8.36 -9.36 -8.04
CA PRO A 61 9.10 -9.45 -9.28
C PRO A 61 8.31 -8.80 -10.42
N GLU A 62 9.02 -8.32 -11.44
CA GLU A 62 8.39 -7.62 -12.56
C GLU A 62 7.30 -8.45 -13.25
N GLU A 63 7.47 -9.77 -13.33
CA GLU A 63 6.48 -10.70 -13.90
C GLU A 63 5.15 -10.63 -13.14
N ASN A 64 5.17 -10.79 -11.82
CA ASN A 64 3.97 -10.72 -10.96
C ASN A 64 3.34 -9.33 -11.03
N ARG A 65 4.18 -8.28 -11.08
CA ARG A 65 3.70 -6.90 -11.24
C ARG A 65 2.93 -6.75 -12.54
N LYS A 66 3.50 -7.19 -13.67
CA LYS A 66 2.85 -7.12 -14.99
C LYS A 66 1.54 -7.88 -14.99
N GLU A 67 1.54 -9.11 -14.48
CA GLU A 67 0.32 -9.94 -14.41
C GLU A 67 -0.77 -9.29 -13.55
N LEU A 68 -0.43 -8.79 -12.35
CA LEU A 68 -1.38 -8.08 -11.49
C LEU A 68 -1.95 -6.82 -12.15
N LEU A 69 -1.12 -6.05 -12.85
CA LEU A 69 -1.55 -4.85 -13.56
C LEU A 69 -2.44 -5.20 -14.75
N GLU A 70 -2.11 -6.23 -15.53
CA GLU A 70 -2.95 -6.69 -16.65
C GLU A 70 -4.32 -7.16 -16.15
N LEU A 71 -4.38 -7.95 -15.08
CA LEU A 71 -5.63 -8.40 -14.48
C LEU A 71 -6.45 -7.23 -13.90
N TYR A 72 -5.79 -6.25 -13.27
CA TYR A 72 -6.47 -5.05 -12.79
C TYR A 72 -7.01 -4.19 -13.93
N ARG A 73 -6.23 -4.02 -15.02
CA ARG A 73 -6.65 -3.31 -16.23
C ARG A 73 -7.77 -4.04 -16.98
N ALA A 74 -7.76 -5.37 -16.97
CA ALA A 74 -8.82 -6.20 -17.51
C ALA A 74 -10.10 -6.16 -16.66
N GLY A 75 -10.03 -5.65 -15.43
CA GLY A 75 -11.14 -5.65 -14.47
C GLY A 75 -11.39 -7.00 -13.79
N GLU A 76 -10.49 -7.97 -14.00
CA GLU A 76 -10.51 -9.28 -13.34
C GLU A 76 -10.16 -9.15 -11.85
N LEU A 77 -9.31 -8.18 -11.52
CA LEU A 77 -8.98 -7.82 -10.15
C LEU A 77 -9.50 -6.43 -9.80
N THR A 78 -9.96 -6.30 -8.57
CA THR A 78 -10.30 -5.02 -7.94
C THR A 78 -9.10 -4.47 -7.16
N LEU A 79 -9.16 -3.18 -6.86
CA LEU A 79 -8.12 -2.49 -6.09
C LEU A 79 -7.85 -3.16 -4.72
N GLU A 80 -8.90 -3.62 -4.04
CA GLU A 80 -8.78 -4.34 -2.76
C GLU A 80 -8.11 -5.71 -2.91
N GLN A 81 -8.37 -6.42 -4.02
CA GLN A 81 -7.70 -7.68 -4.30
C GLN A 81 -6.23 -7.45 -4.61
N VAL A 82 -5.89 -6.46 -5.44
CA VAL A 82 -4.49 -6.10 -5.72
C VAL A 82 -3.77 -5.76 -4.41
N LYS A 83 -4.38 -4.92 -3.56
CA LYS A 83 -3.88 -4.61 -2.22
C LYS A 83 -3.62 -5.88 -1.39
N THR A 84 -4.60 -6.77 -1.31
CA THR A 84 -4.49 -8.02 -0.55
C THR A 84 -3.36 -8.90 -1.06
N VAL A 85 -3.25 -9.07 -2.38
CA VAL A 85 -2.19 -9.89 -2.99
C VAL A 85 -0.83 -9.29 -2.71
N VAL A 86 -0.66 -7.98 -2.92
CA VAL A 86 0.59 -7.25 -2.68
C VAL A 86 1.02 -7.37 -1.21
N SER A 87 0.10 -7.09 -0.27
CA SER A 87 0.38 -7.24 1.17
C SER A 87 0.72 -8.68 1.54
N THR A 88 0.06 -9.66 0.94
CA THR A 88 0.34 -11.08 1.17
C THR A 88 1.74 -11.46 0.68
N ILE A 89 2.14 -11.02 -0.51
CA ILE A 89 3.48 -11.29 -1.07
C ILE A 89 4.56 -10.73 -0.14
N ILE A 90 4.42 -9.46 0.29
CA ILE A 90 5.36 -8.81 1.20
C ILE A 90 5.42 -9.57 2.53
N THR A 91 4.26 -9.90 3.11
CA THR A 91 4.18 -10.63 4.39
C THR A 91 4.86 -11.99 4.30
N LYS A 92 4.63 -12.74 3.22
CA LYS A 92 5.26 -14.04 3.00
C LYS A 92 6.76 -13.94 2.77
N ALA A 93 7.20 -12.95 1.99
CA ALA A 93 8.61 -12.70 1.73
C ALA A 93 9.36 -12.34 3.02
N GLU A 94 8.77 -11.53 3.90
CA GLU A 94 9.36 -11.17 5.19
C GLU A 94 9.32 -12.32 6.20
N ALA A 95 8.22 -13.08 6.26
CA ALA A 95 8.14 -14.27 7.11
C ALA A 95 9.24 -15.29 6.78
N ALA A 96 9.45 -15.56 5.48
CA ALA A 96 10.53 -16.42 5.02
C ALA A 96 11.92 -15.87 5.40
N ARG A 97 12.09 -14.54 5.41
CA ARG A 97 13.34 -13.87 5.78
C ARG A 97 13.61 -13.95 7.29
N THR A 98 12.59 -13.79 8.13
CA THR A 98 12.70 -13.94 9.59
C THR A 98 13.03 -15.36 10.02
N GLU A 99 12.50 -16.37 9.33
CA GLU A 99 12.74 -17.77 9.66
C GLU A 99 14.18 -18.22 9.31
N GLN A 100 14.77 -17.65 8.25
CA GLN A 100 16.17 -17.92 7.88
C GLN A 100 17.20 -17.31 8.83
N ALA A 101 16.84 -16.29 9.62
CA ALA A 101 17.76 -15.65 10.58
C ALA A 101 17.87 -16.43 11.92
N ALA A 102 17.04 -17.45 12.12
CA ALA A 102 16.96 -18.21 13.38
C ALA A 102 17.69 -19.57 13.34
N ASN A 103 18.45 -19.86 12.28
CA ASN A 103 19.18 -21.13 12.10
C ASN A 103 20.68 -20.89 11.91
#